data_AF-A0A2R7LZE3-F1
#
_entry.id   AF-A0A2R7LZE3-F1
#
_cell.length_a   1.000
_cell.length_b   1.000
_cell.length_c   1.000
_cell.angle_alpha   90.00
_cell.angle_beta   90.00
_cell.angle_gamma   90.00
#
_symmetry.space_group_name_H-M   'P 1'
#
loop_
_entity.id
_entity.type
_entity.pdbx_description
1 polymer ?
#
loop_
_entity_poly.entity_id
_entity_poly.type
_entity_poly.pdbx_seq_one_letter_code
_entity_poly.pdbx_strand_id
1 'polypeptide(L)'
;MLGAALAAVLVATGAGAFWAAGALDDARGEIRDQQRRLEEQQREIDQQREVIERKEEFGLALGAVEGAVAPLVGLPYASLVPWDRIDAVVEGAWSHRWSADALALDTDSLRDLADDLTTQRSNAEVEAATNATGTAWEAALDQLGSGWVSTRFMDVSTECGADAMACVWQAEPFVVRVGDHTRSDPTLTDWIRTGVAYHEFAHVLQFTNPGPTQAALGAFGGDVETMADCYALTELDGWSLHHEVPIDEVSLWEVSVGYGVTCDDAQRARIREWVSSVGVQRHPDAG
;
A
#
# COMPACT_ATOMS: atom_id res chain seq x y z
N MET A 1 -31.43 -19.74 -98.25
CA MET A 1 -31.77 -18.82 -97.14
C MET A 1 -31.73 -19.47 -95.74
N LEU A 2 -31.25 -20.71 -95.55
CA LEU A 2 -31.21 -21.37 -94.23
C LEU A 2 -29.90 -21.17 -93.42
N GLY A 3 -28.79 -20.79 -94.06
CA GLY A 3 -27.48 -20.68 -93.39
C GLY A 3 -27.28 -19.40 -92.54
N ALA A 4 -27.95 -18.30 -92.88
CA ALA A 4 -27.77 -17.02 -92.19
C ALA A 4 -28.58 -16.91 -90.88
N ALA A 5 -29.74 -17.57 -90.81
CA ALA A 5 -30.58 -17.57 -89.60
C ALA A 5 -29.98 -18.40 -88.46
N LEU A 6 -29.28 -19.51 -88.78
CA LEU A 6 -28.66 -20.37 -87.77
C LEU A 6 -27.42 -19.71 -87.11
N ALA A 7 -26.63 -18.95 -87.89
CA ALA A 7 -25.47 -18.23 -87.39
C ALA A 7 -25.86 -17.06 -86.46
N ALA A 8 -26.94 -16.34 -86.79
CA ALA A 8 -27.44 -15.23 -85.96
C ALA A 8 -27.98 -15.71 -84.59
N VAL A 9 -28.64 -16.88 -84.55
CA VAL A 9 -29.15 -17.48 -83.30
C VAL A 9 -28.01 -18.01 -82.41
N LEU A 10 -26.93 -18.54 -82.99
CA LEU A 10 -25.74 -19.00 -82.26
C LEU A 10 -24.92 -17.84 -81.67
N VAL A 11 -24.81 -16.72 -82.38
CA VAL A 11 -24.11 -15.52 -81.87
C VAL A 11 -24.92 -14.82 -80.78
N ALA A 12 -26.25 -14.76 -80.91
CA ALA A 12 -27.13 -14.18 -79.89
C ALA A 12 -27.18 -15.02 -78.60
N THR A 13 -27.21 -16.36 -78.71
CA THR A 13 -27.16 -17.26 -77.54
C THR A 13 -25.77 -17.28 -76.90
N GLY A 14 -24.69 -17.23 -77.69
CA GLY A 14 -23.31 -17.11 -77.18
C GLY A 14 -23.04 -15.79 -76.46
N ALA A 15 -23.54 -14.66 -76.99
CA ALA A 15 -23.40 -13.35 -76.36
C ALA A 15 -24.21 -13.22 -75.06
N GLY A 16 -25.43 -13.78 -75.02
CA GLY A 16 -26.24 -13.83 -73.80
C GLY A 16 -25.62 -14.71 -72.70
N ALA A 17 -25.00 -15.84 -73.07
CA ALA A 17 -24.28 -16.69 -72.13
C ALA A 17 -23.01 -16.01 -71.58
N PHE A 18 -22.29 -15.24 -72.40
CA PHE A 18 -21.12 -14.46 -71.96
C PHE A 18 -21.50 -13.31 -71.01
N TRP A 19 -22.61 -12.62 -71.28
CA TRP A 19 -23.13 -11.56 -70.40
C TRP A 19 -23.64 -12.12 -69.07
N ALA A 20 -24.38 -13.24 -69.11
CA ALA A 20 -24.83 -13.92 -67.90
C ALA A 20 -23.66 -14.50 -67.09
N ALA A 21 -22.62 -15.03 -67.75
CA ALA A 21 -21.40 -15.49 -67.10
C ALA A 21 -20.63 -14.32 -66.46
N GLY A 22 -20.50 -13.18 -67.14
CA GLY A 22 -19.87 -11.97 -66.59
C GLY A 22 -20.64 -11.40 -65.39
N ALA A 23 -21.97 -11.32 -65.47
CA ALA A 23 -22.82 -10.86 -64.38
C ALA A 23 -22.80 -11.82 -63.17
N LEU A 24 -22.69 -13.14 -63.41
CA LEU A 24 -22.51 -14.14 -62.35
C LEU A 24 -21.13 -14.06 -61.70
N ASP A 25 -20.08 -13.72 -62.45
CA ASP A 25 -18.73 -13.57 -61.91
C ASP A 25 -18.57 -12.28 -61.11
N ASP A 26 -19.18 -11.17 -61.56
CA ASP A 26 -19.27 -9.92 -60.80
C ASP A 26 -20.05 -10.11 -59.48
N ALA A 27 -21.22 -10.76 -59.53
CA ALA A 27 -22.01 -11.05 -58.33
C ALA A 27 -21.26 -11.99 -57.36
N ARG A 28 -20.48 -12.95 -57.87
CA ARG A 28 -19.62 -13.81 -57.04
C ARG A 28 -18.42 -13.05 -56.46
N GLY A 29 -17.89 -12.06 -57.19
CA GLY A 29 -16.85 -11.16 -56.70
C GLY A 29 -17.35 -10.28 -55.55
N GLU A 30 -18.54 -9.71 -55.71
CA GLU A 30 -19.18 -8.85 -54.70
C GLU A 30 -19.55 -9.65 -53.43
N ILE A 31 -20.06 -10.87 -53.56
CA ILE A 31 -20.32 -11.76 -52.41
C ILE A 31 -19.03 -12.11 -51.66
N ARG A 32 -17.93 -12.41 -52.35
CA ARG A 32 -16.63 -12.70 -51.69
C ARG A 32 -16.06 -11.46 -50.99
N ASP A 33 -16.29 -10.27 -51.54
CA ASP A 33 -15.87 -9.03 -50.92
C ASP A 33 -16.70 -8.71 -49.67
N GLN A 34 -18.02 -8.93 -49.74
CA GLN A 34 -18.91 -8.83 -48.57
C GLN A 34 -18.57 -9.84 -47.49
N GLN A 35 -18.25 -11.09 -47.84
CA GLN A 35 -17.82 -12.11 -46.89
C GLN A 35 -16.52 -11.71 -46.19
N ARG A 36 -15.52 -11.19 -46.91
CA ARG A 36 -14.29 -10.68 -46.30
C ARG A 36 -14.55 -9.51 -45.35
N ARG A 37 -15.38 -8.55 -45.75
CA ARG A 37 -15.76 -7.42 -44.88
C ARG A 37 -16.48 -7.88 -43.62
N LEU A 38 -17.36 -8.88 -43.73
CA LEU A 38 -18.05 -9.46 -42.57
C LEU A 38 -17.07 -10.20 -41.64
N GLU A 39 -16.11 -10.96 -42.19
CA GLU A 39 -15.07 -11.61 -41.39
C GLU A 39 -14.16 -10.60 -40.68
N GLU A 40 -13.79 -9.50 -41.35
CA GLU A 40 -13.02 -8.41 -40.76
C GLU A 40 -13.81 -7.69 -39.66
N GLN A 41 -15.09 -7.37 -39.91
CA GLN A 41 -15.97 -6.78 -38.91
C GLN A 41 -16.19 -7.70 -37.71
N GLN A 42 -16.35 -9.00 -37.93
CA GLN A 42 -16.50 -9.96 -36.85
C GLN A 42 -15.24 -10.00 -35.96
N ARG A 43 -14.04 -10.01 -36.57
CA ARG A 43 -12.78 -9.95 -35.82
C ARG A 43 -12.63 -8.65 -35.04
N GLU A 44 -13.02 -7.51 -35.63
CA GLU A 44 -12.99 -6.22 -34.93
C GLU A 44 -13.95 -6.19 -33.74
N ILE A 45 -15.17 -6.73 -33.91
CA ILE A 45 -16.14 -6.86 -32.81
C ILE A 45 -15.60 -7.78 -31.72
N ASP A 46 -14.99 -8.91 -32.07
CA ASP A 46 -14.44 -9.85 -31.10
C ASP A 46 -13.28 -9.21 -30.30
N GLN A 47 -12.40 -8.45 -30.97
CA GLN A 47 -11.34 -7.68 -30.31
C GLN A 47 -11.88 -6.57 -29.39
N GLN A 48 -12.93 -5.86 -29.82
CA GLN A 48 -13.57 -4.84 -28.98
C GLN A 48 -14.24 -5.45 -27.76
N ARG A 49 -14.90 -6.61 -27.91
CA ARG A 49 -15.50 -7.35 -26.80
C ARG A 49 -14.45 -7.77 -25.79
N GLU A 50 -13.35 -8.33 -26.25
CA GLU A 50 -12.24 -8.73 -25.38
C GLU A 50 -11.71 -7.55 -24.57
N VAL A 51 -11.47 -6.39 -25.21
CA VAL A 51 -11.00 -5.19 -24.50
C VAL A 51 -12.04 -4.68 -23.50
N ILE A 52 -13.34 -4.79 -23.79
CA ILE A 52 -14.41 -4.42 -22.84
C ILE A 52 -14.40 -5.34 -21.63
N GLU A 53 -14.35 -6.66 -21.84
CA GLU A 53 -14.27 -7.64 -20.76
C GLU A 53 -13.06 -7.38 -19.85
N ARG A 54 -11.88 -7.08 -20.44
CA ARG A 54 -10.68 -6.73 -19.66
C ARG A 54 -10.83 -5.44 -18.84
N LYS A 55 -11.60 -4.46 -19.31
CA LYS A 55 -11.89 -3.25 -18.53
C LYS A 55 -12.81 -3.55 -17.34
N GLU A 56 -13.77 -4.44 -17.51
CA GLU A 56 -14.64 -4.88 -16.42
C GLU A 56 -13.84 -5.65 -15.36
N GLU A 57 -12.95 -6.56 -15.77
CA GLU A 57 -12.04 -7.27 -14.87
C GLU A 57 -11.10 -6.32 -14.12
N PHE A 58 -10.53 -5.33 -14.82
CA PHE A 58 -9.70 -4.29 -14.21
C PHE A 58 -10.48 -3.51 -13.15
N GLY A 59 -11.71 -3.07 -13.46
CA GLY A 59 -12.56 -2.35 -12.51
C GLY A 59 -12.90 -3.17 -11.27
N LEU A 60 -13.14 -4.48 -11.42
CA LEU A 60 -13.34 -5.39 -10.30
C LEU A 60 -12.07 -5.54 -9.44
N ALA A 61 -10.89 -5.63 -10.06
CA ALA A 61 -9.63 -5.71 -9.34
C ALA A 61 -9.32 -4.40 -8.59
N LEU A 62 -9.61 -3.25 -9.17
CA LEU A 62 -9.49 -1.95 -8.49
C LEU A 62 -10.43 -1.88 -7.28
N GLY A 63 -11.69 -2.31 -7.44
CA GLY A 63 -12.63 -2.40 -6.32
C GLY A 63 -12.17 -3.35 -5.21
N ALA A 64 -11.43 -4.41 -5.53
CA ALA A 64 -10.82 -5.30 -4.54
C ALA A 64 -9.70 -4.60 -3.75
N VAL A 65 -8.85 -3.81 -4.42
CA VAL A 65 -7.84 -2.97 -3.75
C VAL A 65 -8.51 -1.96 -2.83
N GLU A 66 -9.53 -1.25 -3.28
CA GLU A 66 -10.29 -0.31 -2.44
C GLU A 66 -10.90 -1.00 -1.21
N GLY A 67 -11.47 -2.20 -1.41
CA GLY A 67 -12.00 -3.02 -0.33
C GLY A 67 -10.92 -3.46 0.69
N ALA A 68 -9.70 -3.75 0.21
CA ALA A 68 -8.56 -4.10 1.06
C ALA A 68 -7.98 -2.89 1.81
N VAL A 69 -8.01 -1.69 1.21
CA VAL A 69 -7.55 -0.43 1.83
C VAL A 69 -8.54 0.11 2.86
N ALA A 70 -9.85 -0.01 2.61
CA ALA A 70 -10.90 0.53 3.49
C ALA A 70 -10.72 0.24 5.00
N PRO A 71 -10.40 -0.99 5.45
CA PRO A 71 -10.17 -1.28 6.87
C PRO A 71 -8.86 -0.69 7.43
N LEU A 72 -7.94 -0.25 6.58
CA LEU A 72 -6.66 0.34 6.98
C LEU A 72 -6.77 1.86 7.17
N VAL A 73 -7.79 2.50 6.59
CA VAL A 73 -8.01 3.95 6.70
C VAL A 73 -8.18 4.35 8.16
N GLY A 74 -7.42 5.37 8.57
CA GLY A 74 -7.38 5.85 9.96
C GLY A 74 -6.34 5.16 10.84
N LEU A 75 -5.68 4.09 10.38
CA LEU A 75 -4.48 3.59 11.05
C LEU A 75 -3.34 4.59 10.89
N PRO A 76 -2.44 4.75 11.89
CA PRO A 76 -1.41 5.79 11.88
C PRO A 76 -0.19 5.45 11.02
N TYR A 77 -0.27 4.44 10.13
CA TYR A 77 0.86 3.91 9.35
C TYR A 77 0.64 4.13 7.84
N ALA A 78 1.01 5.30 7.30
CA ALA A 78 0.78 5.60 5.88
C ALA A 78 1.43 4.57 4.93
N SER A 79 2.59 4.02 5.30
CA SER A 79 3.31 3.03 4.49
C SER A 79 2.59 1.69 4.29
N LEU A 80 1.49 1.42 5.02
CA LEU A 80 0.70 0.21 4.81
C LEU A 80 0.04 0.18 3.42
N VAL A 81 -0.31 1.34 2.89
CA VAL A 81 -0.95 1.46 1.58
C VAL A 81 0.03 2.06 0.59
N PRO A 82 0.52 1.28 -0.41
CA PRO A 82 1.50 1.76 -1.36
C PRO A 82 0.81 2.57 -2.47
N TRP A 83 0.32 3.78 -2.14
CA TRP A 83 -0.40 4.65 -3.08
C TRP A 83 0.35 4.87 -4.38
N ASP A 84 1.65 5.15 -4.34
CA ASP A 84 2.48 5.32 -5.55
C ASP A 84 2.41 4.11 -6.51
N ARG A 85 2.32 2.89 -5.98
CA ARG A 85 2.19 1.67 -6.81
C ARG A 85 0.79 1.54 -7.39
N ILE A 86 -0.24 1.83 -6.58
CA ILE A 86 -1.64 1.78 -7.02
C ILE A 86 -1.86 2.82 -8.14
N ASP A 87 -1.40 4.05 -7.94
CA ASP A 87 -1.52 5.15 -8.88
C ASP A 87 -0.80 4.84 -10.19
N ALA A 88 0.43 4.30 -10.11
CA ALA A 88 1.17 3.89 -11.31
C ALA A 88 0.42 2.83 -12.14
N VAL A 89 -0.26 1.87 -11.50
CA VAL A 89 -1.05 0.86 -12.21
C VAL A 89 -2.32 1.48 -12.80
N VAL A 90 -3.01 2.36 -12.07
CA VAL A 90 -4.21 3.05 -12.56
C VAL A 90 -3.90 3.97 -13.74
N GLU A 91 -2.83 4.76 -13.64
CA GLU A 91 -2.34 5.61 -14.73
C GLU A 91 -1.89 4.78 -15.94
N GLY A 92 -1.15 3.69 -15.69
CA GLY A 92 -0.72 2.73 -16.71
C GLY A 92 -1.91 2.16 -17.48
N ALA A 93 -2.93 1.69 -16.77
CA ALA A 93 -4.14 1.11 -17.35
C ALA A 93 -4.89 2.08 -18.27
N TRP A 94 -4.90 3.39 -17.95
CA TRP A 94 -5.48 4.39 -18.85
C TRP A 94 -4.76 4.45 -20.20
N SER A 95 -3.43 4.34 -20.19
CA SER A 95 -2.63 4.29 -21.42
C SER A 95 -2.86 2.98 -22.19
N HIS A 96 -3.05 1.87 -21.47
CA HIS A 96 -3.24 0.53 -22.01
C HIS A 96 -4.68 0.19 -22.39
N ARG A 97 -5.63 1.12 -22.21
CA ARG A 97 -7.09 0.91 -22.37
C ARG A 97 -7.59 0.34 -23.71
N TRP A 98 -6.72 0.19 -24.69
CA TRP A 98 -7.03 -0.37 -26.01
C TRP A 98 -6.32 -1.70 -26.30
N SER A 99 -5.57 -2.23 -25.32
CA SER A 99 -4.84 -3.50 -25.41
C SER A 99 -5.37 -4.44 -24.33
N ALA A 100 -5.96 -5.56 -24.77
CA ALA A 100 -6.47 -6.58 -23.85
C ALA A 100 -5.35 -7.22 -23.01
N ASP A 101 -4.22 -7.56 -23.66
CA ASP A 101 -3.06 -8.17 -22.98
C ASP A 101 -2.44 -7.24 -21.93
N ALA A 102 -2.28 -5.95 -22.25
CA ALA A 102 -1.71 -5.00 -21.30
C ALA A 102 -2.65 -4.73 -20.12
N LEU A 103 -3.96 -4.59 -20.38
CA LEU A 103 -4.95 -4.47 -19.30
C LEU A 103 -4.99 -5.72 -18.41
N ALA A 104 -4.75 -6.92 -18.95
CA ALA A 104 -4.68 -8.13 -18.15
C ALA A 104 -3.49 -8.09 -17.16
N LEU A 105 -2.32 -7.61 -17.60
CA LEU A 105 -1.15 -7.43 -16.72
C LEU A 105 -1.38 -6.38 -15.62
N ASP A 106 -2.04 -5.26 -15.97
CA ASP A 106 -2.41 -4.23 -14.99
C ASP A 106 -3.43 -4.79 -13.98
N THR A 107 -4.38 -5.59 -14.45
CA THR A 107 -5.38 -6.26 -13.62
C THR A 107 -4.75 -7.24 -12.63
N ASP A 108 -3.81 -8.06 -13.09
CA ASP A 108 -3.10 -9.01 -12.21
C ASP A 108 -2.25 -8.25 -11.17
N SER A 109 -1.64 -7.13 -11.55
CA SER A 109 -0.91 -6.26 -10.61
C SER A 109 -1.82 -5.70 -9.50
N LEU A 110 -3.06 -5.32 -9.81
CA LEU A 110 -4.04 -4.90 -8.81
C LEU A 110 -4.50 -6.04 -7.90
N ARG A 111 -4.66 -7.26 -8.45
CA ARG A 111 -4.99 -8.44 -7.65
C ARG A 111 -3.89 -8.77 -6.65
N ASP A 112 -2.64 -8.78 -7.10
CA ASP A 112 -1.48 -8.99 -6.23
C ASP A 112 -1.42 -7.93 -5.12
N LEU A 113 -1.69 -6.65 -5.45
CA LEU A 113 -1.76 -5.57 -4.45
C LEU A 113 -2.87 -5.80 -3.42
N ALA A 114 -4.07 -6.20 -3.85
CA ALA A 114 -5.18 -6.48 -2.95
C ALA A 114 -4.89 -7.68 -2.02
N ASP A 115 -4.28 -8.73 -2.56
CA ASP A 115 -3.88 -9.93 -1.82
C ASP A 115 -2.77 -9.62 -0.81
N ASP A 116 -1.77 -8.81 -1.20
CA ASP A 116 -0.71 -8.34 -0.31
C ASP A 116 -1.28 -7.55 0.88
N LEU A 117 -2.18 -6.59 0.63
CA LEU A 117 -2.83 -5.79 1.68
C LEU A 117 -3.66 -6.65 2.63
N THR A 118 -4.43 -7.59 2.07
CA THR A 118 -5.27 -8.52 2.85
C THR A 118 -4.41 -9.44 3.71
N THR A 119 -3.31 -9.96 3.14
CA THR A 119 -2.37 -10.84 3.82
C THR A 119 -1.64 -10.11 4.95
N GLN A 120 -1.16 -8.89 4.71
CA GLN A 120 -0.51 -8.07 5.73
C GLN A 120 -1.43 -7.83 6.92
N ARG A 121 -2.69 -7.47 6.67
CA ARG A 121 -3.69 -7.29 7.73
C ARG A 121 -3.93 -8.59 8.49
N SER A 122 -4.12 -9.71 7.79
CA SER A 122 -4.34 -11.01 8.44
C SER A 122 -3.14 -11.41 9.32
N ASN A 123 -1.92 -11.13 8.88
CA ASN A 123 -0.72 -11.42 9.66
C ASN A 123 -0.64 -10.54 10.91
N ALA A 124 -0.95 -9.25 10.80
CA ALA A 124 -1.02 -8.34 11.95
C ALA A 124 -2.09 -8.80 12.96
N GLU A 125 -3.28 -9.20 12.50
CA GLU A 125 -4.33 -9.74 13.38
C GLU A 125 -3.89 -11.01 14.13
N VAL A 126 -3.10 -11.88 13.49
CA VAL A 126 -2.54 -13.08 14.13
C VAL A 126 -1.46 -12.71 15.15
N GLU A 127 -0.56 -11.79 14.81
CA GLU A 127 0.53 -11.37 15.70
C GLU A 127 0.01 -10.58 16.91
N ALA A 128 -1.03 -9.78 16.74
CA ALA A 128 -1.72 -9.12 17.85
C ALA A 128 -2.22 -10.13 18.92
N ALA A 129 -2.51 -11.37 18.52
CA ALA A 129 -2.97 -12.41 19.43
C ALA A 129 -1.83 -13.13 20.18
N THR A 130 -0.56 -12.90 19.80
CA THR A 130 0.61 -13.61 20.36
C THR A 130 1.40 -12.78 21.37
N ASN A 131 1.23 -11.45 21.44
CA ASN A 131 1.84 -10.61 22.47
C ASN A 131 1.23 -10.93 23.85
N ALA A 132 1.93 -11.74 24.64
CA ALA A 132 1.34 -12.43 25.79
C ALA A 132 2.23 -12.49 27.04
N THR A 133 3.42 -11.85 27.06
CA THR A 133 4.32 -12.00 28.22
C THR A 133 4.03 -11.04 29.38
N GLY A 134 3.15 -10.05 29.17
CA GLY A 134 2.56 -9.20 30.21
C GLY A 134 3.50 -8.14 30.79
N THR A 135 4.60 -7.84 30.10
CA THR A 135 5.54 -6.79 30.51
C THR A 135 4.97 -5.40 30.22
N ALA A 136 5.46 -4.37 30.93
CA ALA A 136 5.08 -2.98 30.65
C ALA A 136 5.45 -2.53 29.22
N TRP A 137 6.49 -3.14 28.62
CA TRP A 137 6.85 -2.95 27.22
C TRP A 137 5.74 -3.40 26.28
N GLU A 138 5.37 -4.68 26.37
CA GLU A 138 4.34 -5.26 25.52
C GLU A 138 3.00 -4.55 25.74
N ALA A 139 2.60 -4.32 26.99
CA ALA A 139 1.34 -3.66 27.28
C ALA A 139 1.23 -2.25 26.65
N ALA A 140 2.32 -1.48 26.69
CA ALA A 140 2.36 -0.16 26.06
C ALA A 140 2.37 -0.24 24.53
N LEU A 141 3.20 -1.12 23.96
CA LEU A 141 3.32 -1.28 22.51
C LEU A 141 2.08 -1.92 21.88
N ASP A 142 1.38 -2.81 22.58
CA ASP A 142 0.09 -3.37 22.15
C ASP A 142 -0.98 -2.29 22.08
N GLN A 143 -1.04 -1.44 23.12
CA GLN A 143 -1.97 -0.32 23.19
C GLN A 143 -1.72 0.68 22.06
N LEU A 144 -0.46 1.06 21.85
CA LEU A 144 -0.06 2.02 20.81
C LEU A 144 -0.21 1.42 19.40
N GLY A 145 0.27 0.19 19.26
CA GLY A 145 0.39 -0.53 18.00
C GLY A 145 -0.94 -0.93 17.37
N SER A 146 -2.00 -1.05 18.17
CA SER A 146 -3.32 -1.54 17.73
C SER A 146 -3.23 -2.87 16.97
N GLY A 147 -2.33 -3.75 17.41
CA GLY A 147 -2.08 -5.07 16.82
C GLY A 147 -1.13 -5.11 15.62
N TRP A 148 -0.65 -3.96 15.13
CA TRP A 148 0.30 -3.90 14.01
C TRP A 148 1.76 -3.92 14.43
N VAL A 149 2.04 -3.51 15.67
CA VAL A 149 3.40 -3.45 16.20
C VAL A 149 3.63 -4.64 17.10
N SER A 150 4.70 -5.39 16.83
CA SER A 150 5.12 -6.50 17.68
C SER A 150 6.36 -6.15 18.50
N THR A 151 6.50 -6.82 19.64
CA THR A 151 7.64 -6.67 20.53
C THR A 151 8.53 -7.91 20.42
N ARG A 152 9.82 -7.74 20.15
CA ARG A 152 10.78 -8.83 20.09
C ARG A 152 11.88 -8.65 21.13
N PHE A 153 11.91 -9.51 22.15
CA PHE A 153 13.00 -9.54 23.12
C PHE A 153 14.24 -10.25 22.56
N MET A 154 15.40 -9.61 22.67
CA MET A 154 16.67 -10.15 22.18
C MET A 154 17.89 -9.47 22.82
N ASP A 155 19.11 -9.90 22.48
CA ASP A 155 20.33 -9.17 22.82
C ASP A 155 20.50 -7.97 21.87
N VAL A 156 20.01 -6.82 22.30
CA VAL A 156 20.00 -5.57 21.52
C VAL A 156 21.38 -4.89 21.43
N SER A 157 22.35 -5.28 22.26
CA SER A 157 23.66 -4.59 22.32
C SER A 157 24.43 -4.61 20.99
N THR A 158 24.23 -5.65 20.19
CA THR A 158 24.88 -5.84 18.88
C THR A 158 24.09 -5.20 17.73
N GLU A 159 22.78 -5.04 17.92
CA GLU A 159 21.82 -4.70 16.85
C GLU A 159 21.29 -3.25 16.94
N CYS A 160 21.15 -2.74 18.16
CA CYS A 160 20.66 -1.39 18.47
C CYS A 160 21.77 -0.46 19.01
N GLY A 161 22.93 -1.03 19.36
CA GLY A 161 24.03 -0.31 20.01
C GLY A 161 24.16 -0.66 21.49
N ALA A 162 25.38 -0.53 22.03
CA ALA A 162 25.76 -1.09 23.33
C ALA A 162 24.94 -0.55 24.52
N ASP A 163 24.45 0.69 24.41
CA ASP A 163 23.74 1.37 25.50
C ASP A 163 22.21 1.48 25.23
N ALA A 164 21.73 0.92 24.11
CA ALA A 164 20.32 1.00 23.74
C ALA A 164 19.49 -0.04 24.51
N MET A 165 18.35 0.39 25.06
CA MET A 165 17.37 -0.51 25.67
C MET A 165 16.47 -1.16 24.63
N ALA A 166 16.20 -0.46 23.54
CA ALA A 166 15.39 -0.91 22.43
C ALA A 166 15.81 -0.17 21.14
N CYS A 167 15.30 -0.64 19.99
CA CYS A 167 15.35 0.11 18.74
C CYS A 167 14.29 -0.37 17.75
N VAL A 168 14.03 0.47 16.75
CA VAL A 168 13.23 0.15 15.56
C VAL A 168 14.10 0.27 14.30
N TRP A 169 13.92 -0.66 13.37
CA TRP A 169 14.62 -0.62 12.08
C TRP A 169 13.69 -0.16 10.97
N GLN A 170 14.19 0.70 10.09
CA GLN A 170 13.42 1.18 8.94
C GLN A 170 12.94 0.06 8.01
N ALA A 171 13.72 -1.02 7.86
CA ALA A 171 13.35 -2.16 7.02
C ALA A 171 12.25 -3.04 7.64
N GLU A 172 12.08 -2.98 8.96
CA GLU A 172 11.08 -3.73 9.72
C GLU A 172 10.42 -2.80 10.74
N PRO A 173 9.68 -1.77 10.29
CA PRO A 173 9.26 -0.67 11.15
C PRO A 173 8.18 -1.09 12.14
N PHE A 174 7.52 -2.23 11.93
CA PHE A 174 6.48 -2.76 12.80
C PHE A 174 7.00 -3.68 13.91
N VAL A 175 8.32 -3.80 14.07
CA VAL A 175 8.93 -4.64 15.10
C VAL A 175 9.81 -3.80 16.01
N VAL A 176 9.41 -3.64 17.26
CA VAL A 176 10.24 -3.02 18.30
C VAL A 176 11.10 -4.10 18.94
N ARG A 177 12.42 -3.95 18.80
CA ARG A 177 13.40 -4.88 19.37
C ARG A 177 13.79 -4.36 20.74
N VAL A 178 13.58 -5.17 21.77
CA VAL A 178 13.82 -4.78 23.17
C VAL A 178 14.89 -5.68 23.78
N GLY A 179 15.79 -5.10 24.56
CA GLY A 179 16.82 -5.83 25.28
C GLY A 179 16.22 -6.81 26.27
N ASP A 180 16.51 -8.10 26.14
CA ASP A 180 16.01 -9.14 27.06
C ASP A 180 16.40 -8.85 28.52
N HIS A 181 17.58 -8.24 28.72
CA HIS A 181 18.04 -7.79 30.03
C HIS A 181 17.11 -6.76 30.70
N THR A 182 16.37 -5.95 29.93
CA THR A 182 15.47 -4.90 30.44
C THR A 182 14.14 -5.45 30.97
N ARG A 183 13.81 -6.70 30.59
CA ARG A 183 12.52 -7.34 30.84
C ARG A 183 12.19 -7.45 32.32
N SER A 184 13.19 -7.77 33.14
CA SER A 184 13.05 -7.96 34.59
C SER A 184 14.08 -7.18 35.40
N ASP A 185 14.77 -6.21 34.79
CA ASP A 185 15.73 -5.37 35.50
C ASP A 185 15.01 -4.59 36.62
N PRO A 186 15.36 -4.80 37.90
CA PRO A 186 14.70 -4.11 39.00
C PRO A 186 14.99 -2.60 39.04
N THR A 187 16.01 -2.12 38.32
CA THR A 187 16.33 -0.69 38.23
C THR A 187 15.46 0.05 37.22
N LEU A 188 14.83 -0.68 36.29
CA LEU A 188 13.85 -0.13 35.37
C LEU A 188 12.46 -0.32 35.97
N THR A 189 11.75 0.78 36.21
CA THR A 189 10.34 0.75 36.62
C THR A 189 9.44 0.54 35.41
N ASP A 190 8.18 0.18 35.63
CA ASP A 190 7.21 0.08 34.54
C ASP A 190 6.99 1.43 33.85
N TRP A 191 7.06 2.52 34.61
CA TRP A 191 7.01 3.87 34.03
C TRP A 191 8.17 4.10 33.05
N ILE A 192 9.40 3.68 33.39
CA ILE A 192 10.56 3.79 32.50
C ILE A 192 10.33 2.97 31.22
N ARG A 193 9.92 1.70 31.37
CA ARG A 193 9.63 0.82 30.23
C ARG A 193 8.54 1.40 29.33
N THR A 194 7.47 1.95 29.91
CA THR A 194 6.41 2.63 29.16
C THR A 194 6.94 3.87 28.47
N GLY A 195 7.76 4.70 29.12
CA GLY A 195 8.37 5.87 28.50
C GLY A 195 9.19 5.53 27.26
N VAL A 196 10.06 4.51 27.35
CA VAL A 196 10.85 4.06 26.21
C VAL A 196 9.95 3.42 25.15
N ALA A 197 8.91 2.67 25.52
CA ALA A 197 7.96 2.12 24.55
C ALA A 197 7.29 3.20 23.69
N TYR A 198 6.90 4.34 24.28
CA TYR A 198 6.36 5.46 23.52
C TYR A 198 7.42 6.08 22.60
N HIS A 199 8.66 6.21 23.07
CA HIS A 199 9.78 6.69 22.24
C HIS A 199 10.00 5.77 21.03
N GLU A 200 10.11 4.45 21.22
CA GLU A 200 10.29 3.49 20.13
C GLU A 200 9.09 3.48 19.17
N PHE A 201 7.87 3.61 19.71
CA PHE A 201 6.68 3.73 18.88
C PHE A 201 6.70 5.01 18.03
N ALA A 202 7.30 6.09 18.51
CA ALA A 202 7.52 7.27 17.68
C ALA A 202 8.38 6.94 16.46
N HIS A 203 9.43 6.11 16.59
CA HIS A 203 10.21 5.65 15.43
C HIS A 203 9.39 4.80 14.46
N VAL A 204 8.48 3.94 14.95
CA VAL A 204 7.51 3.24 14.08
C VAL A 204 6.72 4.26 13.25
N LEU A 205 6.15 5.28 13.89
CA LEU A 205 5.41 6.34 13.19
C LEU A 205 6.30 7.13 12.22
N GLN A 206 7.53 7.44 12.60
CA GLN A 206 8.48 8.17 11.77
C GLN A 206 8.82 7.42 10.49
N PHE A 207 9.13 6.12 10.59
CA PHE A 207 9.45 5.28 9.43
C PHE A 207 8.25 5.00 8.55
N THR A 208 7.07 4.84 9.14
CA THR A 208 5.83 4.57 8.38
C THR A 208 5.20 5.84 7.79
N ASN A 209 5.68 7.02 8.17
CA ASN A 209 5.19 8.32 7.70
C ASN A 209 6.36 9.30 7.39
N PRO A 210 7.24 8.98 6.43
CA PRO A 210 8.46 9.75 6.21
C PRO A 210 8.19 11.21 5.78
N GLY A 211 7.15 11.47 4.97
CA GLY A 211 6.78 12.81 4.53
C GLY A 211 6.33 13.73 5.69
N PRO A 212 5.26 13.36 6.42
CA PRO A 212 4.83 14.10 7.61
C PRO A 212 5.94 14.30 8.65
N THR A 213 6.77 13.28 8.85
CA THR A 213 7.91 13.33 9.77
C THR A 213 8.95 14.36 9.32
N GLN A 214 9.35 14.33 8.05
CA GLN A 214 10.31 15.29 7.51
C GLN A 214 9.81 16.73 7.64
N ALA A 215 8.50 16.97 7.45
CA ALA A 215 7.89 18.28 7.62
C ALA A 215 7.91 18.76 9.09
N ALA A 216 7.82 17.85 10.06
CA ALA A 216 7.83 18.16 11.48
C ALA A 216 9.25 18.36 12.05
N LEU A 217 10.24 17.66 11.50
CA LEU A 217 11.58 17.49 12.06
C LEU A 217 12.34 18.81 12.32
N GLY A 218 12.06 19.86 11.55
CA GLY A 218 12.67 21.18 11.73
C GLY A 218 12.42 21.78 13.12
N ALA A 219 11.30 21.47 13.78
CA ALA A 219 11.00 21.92 15.14
C ALA A 219 11.84 21.20 16.22
N PHE A 220 12.50 20.11 15.85
CA PHE A 220 13.33 19.27 16.71
C PHE A 220 14.80 19.34 16.28
N GLY A 221 15.20 20.44 15.62
CA GLY A 221 16.58 20.64 15.17
C GLY A 221 17.03 19.70 14.06
N GLY A 222 16.10 18.99 13.40
CA GLY A 222 16.43 17.96 12.41
C GLY A 222 16.77 16.59 13.02
N ASP A 223 16.53 16.37 14.32
CA ASP A 223 16.86 15.15 15.04
C ASP A 223 15.62 14.29 15.35
N VAL A 224 15.67 13.03 14.89
CA VAL A 224 14.58 12.06 15.04
C VAL A 224 14.48 11.51 16.46
N GLU A 225 15.60 11.43 17.18
CA GLU A 225 15.67 10.99 18.58
C GLU A 225 15.02 12.02 19.49
N THR A 226 15.40 13.30 19.31
CA THR A 226 14.75 14.42 20.00
C THR A 226 13.24 14.46 19.74
N MET A 227 12.82 14.21 18.50
CA MET A 227 11.39 14.15 18.17
C MET A 227 10.68 12.95 18.85
N ALA A 228 11.34 11.80 18.94
CA ALA A 228 10.81 10.62 19.62
C ALA A 228 10.69 10.83 21.14
N ASP A 229 11.68 11.46 21.76
CA ASP A 229 11.61 11.89 23.17
C ASP A 229 10.44 12.86 23.41
N CYS A 230 10.26 13.85 22.51
CA CYS A 230 9.16 14.78 22.60
C CYS A 230 7.79 14.13 22.39
N TYR A 231 7.70 13.10 21.56
CA TYR A 231 6.48 12.30 21.42
C TYR A 231 6.12 11.63 22.75
N ALA A 232 7.05 10.89 23.34
CA ALA A 232 6.83 10.21 24.62
C ALA A 232 6.44 11.18 25.74
N LEU A 233 7.13 12.33 25.84
CA LEU A 233 6.82 13.38 26.82
C LEU A 233 5.46 14.05 26.61
N THR A 234 5.03 14.18 25.36
CA THR A 234 3.75 14.82 25.02
C THR A 234 2.58 13.90 25.35
N GLU A 235 2.67 12.62 24.99
CA GLU A 235 1.58 11.66 25.18
C GLU A 235 1.43 11.21 26.63
N LEU A 236 2.53 11.09 27.38
CA LEU A 236 2.50 10.71 28.79
C LEU A 236 2.25 11.88 29.75
N ASP A 237 2.06 13.09 29.21
CA ASP A 237 1.98 14.35 29.97
C ASP A 237 3.15 14.53 30.96
N GLY A 238 4.32 13.97 30.62
CA GLY A 238 5.52 14.04 31.44
C GLY A 238 6.23 15.38 31.24
N TRP A 239 6.71 16.02 32.30
CA TRP A 239 7.43 17.31 32.18
C TRP A 239 8.93 17.12 31.90
N SER A 240 9.51 16.01 32.36
CA SER A 240 10.84 15.52 32.03
C SER A 240 10.82 13.99 31.99
N LEU A 241 11.75 13.40 31.25
CA LEU A 241 12.00 11.96 31.31
C LEU A 241 12.84 11.58 32.55
N HIS A 242 13.17 12.55 33.41
CA HIS A 242 13.94 12.37 34.64
C HIS A 242 13.00 12.02 35.80
N HIS A 243 13.26 10.88 36.44
CA HIS A 243 12.46 10.34 37.52
C HIS A 243 13.34 9.92 38.69
N GLU A 244 12.91 10.26 39.90
CA GLU A 244 13.50 9.73 41.12
C GLU A 244 12.73 8.48 41.53
N VAL A 245 13.36 7.31 41.47
CA VAL A 245 12.80 6.03 41.93
C VAL A 245 13.25 5.81 43.38
N PRO A 246 12.36 5.92 44.38
CA PRO A 246 12.73 5.67 45.77
C PRO A 246 13.14 4.21 45.95
N ILE A 247 14.32 3.99 46.52
CA ILE A 247 14.83 2.67 46.90
C ILE A 247 14.36 2.34 48.32
N ASP A 248 14.47 3.32 49.22
CA ASP A 248 13.99 3.27 50.61
C ASP A 248 13.67 4.69 51.13
N GLU A 249 13.46 4.84 52.45
CA GLU A 249 13.10 6.14 53.08
C GLU A 249 14.16 7.25 52.91
N VAL A 250 15.38 6.91 52.51
CA VAL A 250 16.51 7.85 52.46
C VAL A 250 17.33 7.79 51.17
N SER A 251 16.99 6.91 50.22
CA SER A 251 17.73 6.76 48.96
C SER A 251 16.81 6.62 47.76
N LEU A 252 17.28 7.15 46.63
CA LEU A 252 16.57 7.17 45.35
C LEU A 252 17.56 6.92 44.21
N TRP A 253 17.06 6.34 43.11
CA TRP A 253 17.74 6.34 41.82
C TRP A 253 17.23 7.52 41.00
N GLU A 254 18.13 8.32 40.43
CA GLU A 254 17.77 9.26 39.37
C GLU A 254 17.88 8.53 38.03
N VAL A 255 16.76 8.37 37.33
CA VAL A 255 16.71 7.72 36.02
C VAL A 255 16.14 8.69 35.00
N SER A 256 16.90 9.00 33.96
CA SER A 256 16.39 9.69 32.77
C SER A 256 16.04 8.65 31.72
N VAL A 257 14.81 8.70 31.22
CA VAL A 257 14.41 8.04 29.97
C VAL A 257 14.82 8.96 28.80
N GLY A 258 15.13 8.43 27.62
CA GLY A 258 15.58 9.24 26.47
C GLY A 258 16.90 10.00 26.67
N TYR A 259 17.26 10.86 25.72
CA TYR A 259 18.52 11.62 25.70
C TYR A 259 18.53 12.85 26.64
N GLY A 260 17.62 12.90 27.61
CA GLY A 260 17.56 13.98 28.61
C GLY A 260 17.00 15.31 28.07
N VAL A 261 16.23 15.27 26.98
CA VAL A 261 15.62 16.46 26.36
C VAL A 261 14.39 16.91 27.16
N THR A 262 14.20 18.24 27.25
CA THR A 262 12.93 18.85 27.71
C THR A 262 12.23 19.46 26.51
N CYS A 263 10.95 19.12 26.33
CA CYS A 263 10.17 19.58 25.18
C CYS A 263 9.25 20.73 25.58
N ASP A 264 9.43 21.87 24.94
CA ASP A 264 8.65 23.08 25.19
C ASP A 264 7.23 22.99 24.62
N ASP A 265 6.38 23.97 24.97
CA ASP A 265 4.98 23.98 24.53
C ASP A 265 4.82 24.02 23.01
N ALA A 266 5.75 24.64 22.29
CA ALA A 266 5.72 24.72 20.83
C ALA A 266 6.06 23.36 20.20
N GLN A 267 7.06 22.66 20.74
CA GLN A 267 7.42 21.31 20.35
C GLN A 267 6.29 20.31 20.64
N ARG A 268 5.65 20.40 21.82
CA ARG A 268 4.46 19.59 22.15
C ARG A 268 3.30 19.86 21.21
N ALA A 269 3.03 21.13 20.88
CA ALA A 269 2.02 21.49 19.88
C ALA A 269 2.36 20.89 18.50
N ARG A 270 3.65 20.90 18.12
CA ARG A 270 4.12 20.31 16.86
C ARG A 270 3.98 18.79 16.85
N ILE A 271 4.23 18.09 17.96
CA ILE A 271 3.96 16.66 18.08
C ILE A 271 2.48 16.37 17.83
N ARG A 272 1.56 17.10 18.48
CA ARG A 272 0.11 16.89 18.29
C ARG A 272 -0.33 17.11 16.84
N GLU A 273 0.22 18.13 16.18
CA GLU A 273 0.00 18.38 14.76
C GLU A 273 0.54 17.23 13.90
N TRP A 274 1.77 16.78 14.17
CA TRP A 274 2.38 15.65 13.46
C TRP A 274 1.54 14.37 13.62
N VAL A 275 1.14 14.01 14.84
CA VAL A 275 0.27 12.86 15.12
C VAL A 275 -1.06 12.96 14.36
N SER A 276 -1.61 14.16 14.20
CA SER A 276 -2.84 14.35 13.39
C SER A 276 -2.63 14.20 11.88
N SER A 277 -1.37 14.27 11.42
CA SER A 277 -0.99 14.22 10.01
C SER A 277 -0.48 12.85 9.54
N VAL A 278 -0.19 11.93 10.46
CA VAL A 278 0.23 10.57 10.12
C VAL A 278 -0.96 9.68 9.79
N GLY A 279 -0.69 8.61 9.05
CA GLY A 279 -1.63 7.52 8.82
C GLY A 279 -2.18 7.39 7.41
N VAL A 280 -2.91 6.29 7.23
CA VAL A 280 -3.59 5.97 5.98
C VAL A 280 -4.79 6.91 5.83
N GLN A 281 -4.63 7.89 4.96
CA GLN A 281 -5.72 8.74 4.51
C GLN A 281 -6.44 8.09 3.34
N ARG A 282 -7.70 8.47 3.11
CA ARG A 282 -8.36 8.14 1.83
C ARG A 282 -7.59 8.82 0.70
N HIS A 283 -7.54 8.15 -0.46
CA HIS A 283 -6.93 8.74 -1.64
C HIS A 283 -7.56 10.12 -1.92
N PRO A 284 -6.75 11.17 -2.19
CA PRO A 284 -7.25 12.53 -2.41
C PRO A 284 -8.32 12.63 -3.50
N ASP A 285 -8.27 11.74 -4.49
CA ASP A 285 -9.18 11.72 -5.65
C ASP A 285 -10.35 10.73 -5.52
N ALA A 286 -10.55 10.11 -4.34
CA ALA A 286 -11.70 9.23 -4.07
C ALA A 286 -13.00 10.01 -3.73
N GLY A 287 -13.17 11.21 -4.27
CA GLY A 287 -14.31 12.11 -4.04
C GLY A 287 -14.68 12.95 -5.26
#